data_AF-Q6R8C1-F1
#
_entry.id   AF-Q6R8C1-F1
#
_cell.length_a   1.000
_cell.length_b   1.000
_cell.length_c   1.000
_cell.angle_alpha   90.00
_cell.angle_beta   90.00
_cell.angle_gamma   90.00
#
_symmetry.space_group_name_H-M   'P 1'
#
loop_
_entity.id
_entity.type
_entity.pdbx_description
1 polymer ?
#
loop_
_entity_poly.entity_id
_entity_poly.type
_entity_poly.pdbx_seq_one_letter_code
_entity_poly.pdbx_strand_id
1 'polypeptide(L)' 'MAGKAVRDNDTLTEWYGTPHVDREDYLSGYTAGQADLCRAATLRAWGEKGRNFPANCDGIANAEQLRQQWQTGMDHATR' A
#
# COMPACT_ATOMS: atom_id res chain seq x y z
N MET A 1 6.97 2.47 7.20
CA MET A 1 6.50 3.20 6.00
C MET A 1 5.11 2.70 5.68
N ALA A 2 4.11 3.58 5.51
CA ALA A 2 2.77 3.20 5.03
C ALA A 2 2.80 2.93 3.52
N GLY A 3 1.95 2.03 3.02
CA GLY A 3 1.80 1.86 1.56
C GLY A 3 1.36 3.19 0.94
N LYS A 4 2.06 3.63 -0.09
CA LYS A 4 1.86 4.93 -0.74
C LYS A 4 1.02 4.76 -1.99
N ALA A 5 0.26 5.78 -2.36
CA ALA A 5 -0.44 5.83 -3.64
C ALA A 5 0.53 5.77 -4.82
N VAL A 6 0.01 5.41 -6.00
CA VAL A 6 0.72 5.50 -7.27
C VAL A 6 1.23 6.93 -7.45
N ARG A 7 2.48 7.08 -7.85
CA ARG A 7 3.09 8.39 -8.17
C ARG A 7 2.90 8.74 -9.63
N ASP A 8 2.84 10.04 -9.94
CA ASP A 8 2.91 10.55 -11.30
C ASP A 8 4.34 10.53 -11.86
N ASN A 9 4.48 10.80 -13.15
CA ASN A 9 5.77 10.75 -13.83
C ASN A 9 6.72 11.87 -13.41
N ASP A 10 6.20 13.03 -13.01
CA ASP A 10 7.02 14.16 -12.55
C ASP A 10 7.73 13.79 -11.24
N THR A 11 6.98 13.23 -10.29
CA THR A 11 7.54 12.72 -9.03
C THR A 11 8.53 11.58 -9.27
N LEU A 12 8.25 10.68 -10.21
CA LEU A 12 9.16 9.58 -10.54
C LEU A 12 10.44 10.06 -11.21
N THR A 13 10.35 11.09 -12.05
CA THR A 13 11.49 11.73 -12.70
C THR A 13 12.44 12.33 -11.66
N GLU A 14 11.89 13.07 -10.68
CA GLU A 14 12.67 13.62 -9.58
C GLU A 14 13.35 12.52 -8.75
N TRP A 15 12.63 11.43 -8.48
CA TRP A 15 13.12 10.34 -7.62
C TRP A 15 14.21 9.50 -8.28
N TYR A 16 14.05 9.17 -9.55
CA TYR A 16 15.02 8.36 -10.28
C TYR A 16 16.15 9.20 -10.89
N GLY A 17 16.04 10.53 -10.85
CA GLY A 17 17.03 11.45 -11.44
C GLY A 17 17.12 11.32 -12.96
N THR A 18 16.06 10.85 -13.61
CA THR A 18 16.01 10.64 -15.07
C THR A 18 14.69 11.16 -15.63
N PRO A 19 14.70 11.94 -16.73
CA PRO A 19 13.48 12.37 -17.42
C PRO A 19 12.77 11.22 -18.15
N HIS A 20 13.44 10.07 -18.30
CA HIS A 20 12.88 8.88 -18.94
C HIS A 20 12.41 7.91 -17.84
N VAL A 21 11.14 8.06 -17.45
CA VAL A 21 10.47 7.11 -16.55
C VAL A 21 9.86 5.99 -17.39
N ASP A 22 10.28 4.75 -17.12
CA ASP A 22 9.54 3.58 -17.60
C ASP A 22 8.28 3.42 -16.74
N ARG A 23 7.16 3.92 -17.28
CA ARG A 23 5.88 3.91 -16.57
C ARG A 23 5.33 2.50 -16.40
N GLU A 24 5.56 1.63 -17.38
CA GLU A 24 5.03 0.27 -17.36
C GLU A 24 5.75 -0.57 -16.32
N ASP A 25 7.09 -0.50 -16.28
CA ASP A 25 7.89 -1.19 -15.28
C ASP A 25 7.55 -0.71 -13.85
N TYR A 26 7.43 0.61 -13.66
CA TYR A 26 7.00 1.17 -12.37
C TYR A 26 5.63 0.64 -11.92
N LEU A 27 4.64 0.62 -12.82
CA LEU A 27 3.29 0.14 -12.50
C LEU A 27 3.27 -1.37 -12.24
N SER A 28 4.11 -2.14 -12.94
CA SER A 28 4.31 -3.56 -12.68
C SER A 28 4.82 -3.80 -11.26
N GLY A 29 5.90 -3.11 -10.87
CA GLY A 29 6.45 -3.19 -9.52
C GLY A 29 5.47 -2.70 -8.43
N TYR A 30 4.75 -1.62 -8.70
CA TYR A 30 3.70 -1.12 -7.79
C TYR A 30 2.60 -2.15 -7.57
N THR A 31 2.09 -2.76 -8.65
CA THR A 31 1.02 -3.77 -8.59
C THR A 31 1.48 -5.01 -7.84
N ALA A 32 2.70 -5.47 -8.09
CA ALA A 32 3.27 -6.60 -7.35
C ALA A 32 3.35 -6.31 -5.84
N GLY A 33 3.88 -5.15 -5.45
CA GLY A 33 3.94 -4.74 -4.05
C GLY A 33 2.56 -4.53 -3.41
N GLN A 34 1.59 -4.02 -4.16
CA GLN A 34 0.20 -3.89 -3.72
C GLN A 34 -0.42 -5.27 -3.46
N ALA A 35 -0.25 -6.22 -4.38
CA ALA A 35 -0.74 -7.59 -4.20
C ALA A 35 -0.13 -8.29 -2.98
N ASP A 36 1.13 -7.97 -2.64
CA ASP A 36 1.80 -8.50 -1.47
C ASP A 36 1.31 -7.91 -0.15
N LEU A 37 1.14 -6.59 -0.13
CA LEU A 37 0.72 -5.86 1.07
C LEU A 37 -0.79 -6.04 1.36
N CYS A 38 -1.63 -6.02 0.33
CA CYS A 38 -3.09 -5.98 0.47
C CYS A 38 -3.70 -7.37 0.66
N ARG A 39 -3.16 -8.14 1.60
CA ARG A 39 -3.69 -9.43 2.04
C ARG A 39 -4.24 -9.32 3.45
N ALA A 40 -5.34 -10.02 3.73
CA ALA A 40 -6.03 -9.98 5.02
C ALA A 40 -5.09 -10.20 6.22
N ALA A 41 -4.29 -11.28 6.19
CA ALA A 41 -3.33 -11.58 7.25
C ALA A 41 -2.25 -10.51 7.40
N THR A 42 -1.71 -10.03 6.28
CA THR A 42 -0.71 -8.96 6.26
C THR A 42 -1.26 -7.68 6.88
N LEU A 43 -2.47 -7.27 6.52
CA LEU A 43 -3.09 -6.05 7.02
C LEU A 43 -3.51 -6.14 8.49
N ARG A 44 -3.93 -7.31 8.96
CA ARG A 44 -4.14 -7.53 10.39
C ARG A 44 -2.84 -7.32 11.17
N ALA A 45 -1.76 -8.02 10.78
CA ALA A 45 -0.44 -7.85 11.39
C ALA A 45 0.13 -6.42 11.23
N TRP A 46 -0.31 -5.70 10.20
CA TRP A 46 0.03 -4.29 9.98
C TRP A 46 -0.66 -3.37 10.99
N GLY A 47 -1.95 -3.59 11.24
CA GLY A 47 -2.74 -2.91 12.25
C GLY A 47 -2.25 -3.20 13.67
N GLU A 48 -1.88 -4.44 13.96
CA GLU A 48 -1.26 -4.84 15.25
C GLU A 48 0.02 -4.05 15.56
N LYS A 49 0.68 -3.51 14.54
CA LYS A 49 1.87 -2.65 14.69
C LYS A 49 1.52 -1.16 14.82
N GLY A 50 0.25 -0.81 14.97
CA GLY A 50 -0.24 0.57 15.06
C GLY A 50 -0.03 1.39 13.79
N ARG A 51 0.14 0.73 12.63
CA ARG A 51 0.42 1.42 11.37
C ARG A 51 -0.89 1.81 10.69
N ASN A 52 -0.95 2.99 10.10
CA ASN A 52 -2.09 3.44 9.30
C ASN A 52 -2.41 2.46 8.15
N PHE A 53 -3.69 2.40 7.79
CA PHE A 53 -4.16 1.64 6.63
C PHE A 53 -3.39 2.07 5.37
N PRO A 54 -2.79 1.14 4.61
CA PRO A 54 -2.02 1.48 3.43
C PRO A 54 -2.88 2.12 2.34
N ALA A 55 -2.48 3.29 1.84
CA ALA A 55 -3.22 4.02 0.81
C ALA A 55 -3.33 3.24 -0.51
N ASN A 56 -2.32 2.42 -0.82
CA ASN A 56 -2.38 1.54 -1.98
C ASN A 56 -3.44 0.44 -1.85
N CYS A 57 -3.90 0.08 -0.64
CA CYS A 57 -4.99 -0.89 -0.47
C CYS A 57 -6.39 -0.25 -0.47
N ASP A 58 -6.49 1.07 -0.65
CA ASP A 58 -7.78 1.79 -0.62
C ASP A 58 -8.56 1.65 -1.93
N GLY A 59 -7.86 1.53 -3.05
CA GLY A 59 -8.46 1.49 -4.39
C GLY A 59 -8.77 0.10 -4.96
N ILE A 60 -8.60 -0.97 -4.18
CA ILE A 60 -8.82 -2.34 -4.67
C ILE A 60 -10.24 -2.83 -4.35
N ALA A 61 -10.75 -3.78 -5.13
CA ALA A 61 -12.15 -4.21 -5.08
C ALA A 61 -12.64 -4.65 -3.69
N ASN A 62 -11.75 -5.26 -2.88
CA ASN A 62 -12.05 -5.73 -1.52
C ASN A 62 -11.48 -4.82 -0.42
N ALA A 63 -11.25 -3.54 -0.71
CA ALA A 63 -10.65 -2.58 0.24
C ALA A 63 -11.40 -2.49 1.58
N GLU A 64 -12.73 -2.57 1.57
CA GLU A 64 -13.53 -2.54 2.80
C GLU A 64 -13.29 -3.75 3.70
N GLN A 65 -13.27 -4.96 3.12
CA GLN A 65 -12.95 -6.19 3.87
C GLN A 65 -11.53 -6.13 4.43
N LEU A 66 -10.59 -5.56 3.67
CA LEU A 66 -9.21 -5.38 4.10
C LEU A 66 -9.08 -4.34 5.21
N ARG A 67 -9.86 -3.26 5.17
CA ARG A 67 -9.98 -2.28 6.26
C ARG A 67 -10.45 -2.93 7.55
N GLN A 68 -11.43 -3.82 7.49
CA GLN A 68 -11.91 -4.54 8.67
C GLN A 68 -10.81 -5.40 9.31
N GLN A 69 -10.00 -6.09 8.49
CA GLN A 69 -8.87 -6.88 9.00
C GLN A 69 -7.79 -6.02 9.64
N TRP A 70 -7.47 -4.89 9.01
CA TRP A 70 -6.56 -3.90 9.58
C TRP A 70 -7.08 -3.34 10.92
N GLN A 71 -8.35 -2.94 10.98
CA GLN A 71 -8.97 -2.40 12.20
C GLN A 71 -8.96 -3.44 13.33
N THR A 72 -9.24 -4.71 13.01
CA THR A 72 -9.12 -5.81 13.99
C THR A 72 -7.72 -5.84 14.62
N GLY A 73 -6.67 -5.67 13.80
CA GLY A 73 -5.30 -5.59 14.32
C GLY A 73 -5.04 -4.36 15.18
N MET A 74 -5.54 -3.19 14.76
CA MET A 74 -5.44 -1.96 15.55
C MET A 74 -6.10 -2.10 16.93
N ASP A 75 -7.28 -2.69 16.98
CA ASP A 75 -8.04 -2.92 18.22
C ASP A 75 -7.33 -3.91 19.16
N HIS A 76 -6.56 -4.85 18.59
CA HIS A 76 -5.70 -5.75 19.35
C HIS A 76 -4.48 -5.05 19.93
N ALA A 77 -3.92 -4.05 19.23
CA ALA A 77 -2.75 -3.29 19.69
C ALA A 77 -3.08 -2.27 20.79
N THR A 78 -4.33 -1.84 20.89
CA THR A 78 -4.80 -0.83 21.86
C THR A 78 -5.37 -1.44 23.16
N ARG A 79 -5.44 -2.78 23.24
CA ARG A 79 -5.78 -3.53 24.46
C ARG A 79 -4.55 -3.86 25.29
#